data_AF-A0A350QW25-F1
#
_entry.id   AF-A0A350QW25-F1
#
_cell.length_a   1.000
_cell.length_b   1.000
_cell.length_c   1.000
_cell.angle_alpha   90.00
_cell.angle_beta   90.00
_cell.angle_gamma   90.00
#
_symmetry.space_group_name_H-M   'P 1'
#
loop_
_entity.id
_entity.type
_entity.pdbx_description
1 polymer ?
#
loop_
_entity_poly.entity_id
_entity_poly.type
_entity_poly.pdbx_seq_one_letter_code
_entity_poly.pdbx_strand_id
1 'polypeptide(L)'
;KVAWRVDNSHVGGRFADPCGGQRLANGNTLICSYGQKKGDMPKLFEITRDKKVVWEYFNPAVRAHEVHVVSTNGKPEGFLK
;
A
#
# COMPACT_ATOMS: atom_id res chain seq x y z
N LYS A 1 -3.29 21.90 -1.53
CA LYS A 1 -4.39 21.23 -2.27
C LYS A 1 -4.22 19.72 -2.16
N VAL A 2 -5.27 18.96 -1.84
CA VAL A 2 -5.20 17.48 -1.85
C VAL A 2 -5.17 17.00 -3.30
N ALA A 3 -4.07 16.39 -3.72
CA ALA A 3 -3.90 15.90 -5.10
C ALA A 3 -4.51 14.49 -5.31
N TRP A 4 -4.57 13.69 -4.26
CA TRP A 4 -5.15 12.35 -4.28
C TRP A 4 -5.57 11.94 -2.85
N ARG A 5 -6.71 11.26 -2.75
CA ARG A 5 -7.26 10.76 -1.48
C ARG A 5 -7.93 9.41 -1.71
N VAL A 6 -7.72 8.50 -0.77
CA VAL A 6 -8.36 7.19 -0.71
C VAL A 6 -8.71 6.89 0.76
N ASP A 7 -9.73 6.09 0.97
CA ASP A 7 -10.18 5.61 2.28
C ASP A 7 -10.86 4.23 2.10
N ASN A 8 -11.40 3.68 3.19
CA ASN A 8 -12.02 2.37 3.19
C ASN A 8 -13.29 2.23 2.33
N SER A 9 -13.94 3.32 1.92
CA SER A 9 -15.07 3.22 0.96
C SER A 9 -14.60 2.78 -0.44
N HIS A 10 -13.30 2.91 -0.71
CA HIS A 10 -12.70 2.56 -1.99
C HIS A 10 -12.03 1.18 -1.98
N VAL A 11 -11.52 0.75 -0.82
CA VAL A 11 -10.69 -0.46 -0.69
C VAL A 11 -11.30 -1.56 0.18
N GLY A 12 -12.56 -1.41 0.58
CA GLY A 12 -13.31 -2.46 1.28
C GLY A 12 -12.71 -2.84 2.64
N GLY A 13 -12.24 -1.87 3.42
CA GLY A 13 -11.74 -2.13 4.78
C GLY A 13 -10.26 -2.51 4.90
N ARG A 14 -9.51 -2.48 3.79
CA ARG A 14 -8.07 -2.81 3.78
C ARG A 14 -7.20 -1.84 4.57
N PHE A 15 -7.64 -0.60 4.78
CA PHE A 15 -6.94 0.30 5.70
C PHE A 15 -7.28 -0.02 7.14
N ALA A 16 -6.29 -0.45 7.90
CA ALA A 16 -6.30 -0.52 9.35
C ALA A 16 -4.94 -0.01 9.86
N ASP A 17 -4.94 1.17 10.48
CA ASP A 17 -3.74 1.89 10.94
C ASP A 17 -2.64 1.96 9.85
N PRO A 18 -2.87 2.67 8.73
CA PRO A 18 -1.88 2.73 7.66
C PRO A 18 -0.71 3.66 8.00
N CYS A 19 0.41 3.07 8.40
CA CYS A 19 1.61 3.79 8.85
C CYS A 19 2.68 4.00 7.77
N GLY A 20 2.62 3.24 6.67
CA GLY A 20 3.67 3.22 5.66
C GLY A 20 3.14 3.04 4.24
N GLY A 21 3.95 3.44 3.27
CA GLY A 21 3.63 3.23 1.86
C GLY A 21 4.49 4.05 0.91
N GLN A 22 4.58 3.58 -0.33
CA GLN A 22 5.42 4.17 -1.37
C GLN A 22 4.61 4.34 -2.65
N ARG A 23 4.71 5.51 -3.28
CA ARG A 23 4.23 5.72 -4.64
C ARG A 23 5.28 5.14 -5.58
N LEU A 24 4.91 4.14 -6.36
CA LEU A 24 5.78 3.43 -7.30
C LEU A 24 5.93 4.21 -8.61
N ALA A 25 6.94 3.85 -9.42
CA ALA A 25 7.21 4.52 -10.69
C ALA A 25 6.06 4.40 -11.70
N ASN A 26 5.29 3.30 -11.64
CA ASN A 26 4.09 3.08 -12.45
C ASN A 26 2.88 3.96 -12.03
N GLY A 27 3.00 4.73 -10.95
CA GLY A 27 1.95 5.59 -10.43
C GLY A 27 1.01 4.94 -9.41
N ASN A 28 1.13 3.63 -9.15
CA ASN A 28 0.40 2.95 -8.08
C ASN A 28 1.01 3.25 -6.71
N THR A 29 0.26 3.00 -5.64
CA THR A 29 0.78 3.09 -4.27
C THR A 29 0.79 1.71 -3.64
N LEU A 30 1.94 1.29 -3.13
CA LEU A 30 2.01 0.18 -2.18
C LEU A 30 1.76 0.73 -0.76
N ILE A 31 0.87 0.09 -0.01
CA ILE A 31 0.39 0.58 1.28
C ILE A 31 0.57 -0.50 2.34
N CYS A 32 1.10 -0.10 3.49
CA CYS A 32 1.13 -0.90 4.70
C CYS A 32 -0.18 -0.74 5.49
N SER A 33 -0.84 -1.84 5.84
CA SER A 33 -1.96 -1.84 6.78
C SER A 33 -1.53 -2.43 8.12
N TYR A 34 -0.69 -1.68 8.85
CA TYR A 34 0.00 -2.15 10.06
C TYR A 34 -0.96 -2.74 11.12
N GLY A 35 -2.10 -2.09 11.34
CA GLY A 35 -3.10 -2.49 12.33
C GLY A 35 -4.05 -3.61 11.88
N GLN A 36 -3.87 -4.19 10.69
CA GLN A 36 -4.79 -5.21 10.20
C GLN A 36 -4.64 -6.52 10.97
N LYS A 37 -5.66 -6.85 11.77
CA LYS A 37 -5.70 -8.07 12.59
C LYS A 37 -6.50 -9.21 11.96
N LYS A 38 -7.40 -8.91 11.02
CA LYS A 38 -8.22 -9.95 10.38
C LYS A 38 -7.33 -10.83 9.49
N GLY A 39 -7.54 -12.15 9.57
CA GLY A 39 -6.72 -13.13 8.86
C GLY A 39 -7.02 -13.19 7.35
N ASP A 40 -8.23 -12.80 6.98
CA ASP A 40 -8.74 -12.70 5.61
C ASP A 40 -8.48 -11.31 4.97
N MET A 41 -7.67 -10.47 5.62
CA MET A 41 -7.32 -9.13 5.14
C MET A 41 -5.81 -8.95 4.96
N PRO A 42 -5.39 -8.19 3.95
CA PRO A 42 -3.97 -8.04 3.60
C PRO A 42 -3.19 -7.23 4.63
N LYS A 43 -1.90 -7.52 4.76
CA LYS A 43 -0.94 -6.68 5.51
C LYS A 43 -0.35 -5.58 4.64
N LEU A 44 -0.22 -5.84 3.35
CA LEU A 44 0.15 -4.86 2.33
C LEU A 44 -0.76 -5.00 1.11
N PHE A 45 -1.03 -3.90 0.44
CA PHE A 45 -1.75 -3.93 -0.83
C PHE A 45 -1.29 -2.82 -1.77
N GLU A 46 -1.34 -3.09 -3.06
CA GLU A 46 -1.06 -2.11 -4.11
C GLU A 46 -2.37 -1.57 -4.69
N ILE A 47 -2.45 -0.25 -4.82
CA ILE A 47 -3.62 0.44 -5.34
C ILE A 47 -3.26 1.36 -6.51
N THR A 48 -4.07 1.32 -7.56
CA THR A 48 -3.95 2.24 -8.69
C THR A 48 -4.39 3.66 -8.33
N ARG A 49 -4.08 4.65 -9.19
CA ARG A 49 -4.62 6.01 -9.03
C ARG A 49 -6.14 6.06 -9.07
N ASP A 50 -6.77 5.17 -9.83
CA ASP A 50 -8.22 4.99 -9.92
C ASP A 50 -8.81 4.21 -8.75
N LYS A 51 -8.00 3.98 -7.71
CA LYS A 51 -8.39 3.37 -6.44
C LYS A 51 -8.81 1.89 -6.57
N LYS A 52 -8.29 1.20 -7.59
CA LYS A 52 -8.46 -0.25 -7.75
C LYS A 52 -7.30 -0.97 -7.04
N VAL A 53 -7.62 -1.94 -6.19
CA VAL A 53 -6.62 -2.83 -5.60
C VAL A 53 -6.18 -3.84 -6.65
N VAL A 54 -4.88 -3.94 -6.89
CA VAL A 54 -4.31 -4.79 -7.97
C VAL A 54 -3.38 -5.88 -7.45
N TRP A 55 -2.95 -5.77 -6.20
CA TRP A 55 -2.12 -6.79 -5.55
C TRP A 55 -2.29 -6.73 -4.04
N GLU A 56 -2.11 -7.89 -3.39
CA GLU A 56 -2.29 -8.05 -1.95
C GLU A 56 -1.29 -9.06 -1.38
N TYR A 57 -0.85 -8.82 -0.15
CA TYR A 57 -0.04 -9.74 0.64
C TYR A 57 -0.73 -10.12 1.94
N PHE A 58 -0.90 -11.43 2.14
CA PHE A 58 -1.50 -12.01 3.33
C PHE A 58 -0.46 -12.76 4.14
N ASN A 59 -0.31 -12.40 5.40
CA ASN A 59 0.51 -13.15 6.35
C ASN A 59 0.04 -12.87 7.78
N PRO A 60 -0.39 -13.89 8.55
CA PRO A 60 -0.91 -13.70 9.90
C PRO A 60 0.16 -13.26 10.92
N ALA A 61 1.43 -13.54 10.65
CA ALA A 61 2.54 -13.25 11.57
C ALA A 61 3.20 -11.88 11.33
N VAL A 62 2.87 -11.19 10.23
CA VAL A 62 3.56 -9.95 9.83
C VAL A 62 2.71 -8.74 10.17
N ARG A 63 3.39 -7.69 10.67
CA ARG A 63 2.86 -6.32 10.73
C ARG A 63 3.82 -5.40 10.00
N ALA A 64 3.45 -5.03 8.78
CA ALA A 64 4.25 -4.11 7.98
C ALA A 64 4.02 -2.69 8.49
N HIS A 65 5.01 -2.13 9.18
CA HIS A 65 4.98 -0.72 9.57
C HIS A 65 5.41 0.18 8.40
N GLU A 66 6.41 -0.26 7.63
CA GLU A 66 6.98 0.44 6.49
C GLU A 66 7.35 -0.56 5.39
N VAL A 67 7.33 -0.13 4.13
CA VAL A 67 7.73 -0.95 2.99
C VAL A 67 8.45 -0.12 1.93
N HIS A 68 9.61 -0.59 1.48
CA HIS A 68 10.35 0.00 0.37
C HIS A 68 10.49 -1.00 -0.77
N VAL A 69 10.03 -0.59 -1.95
CA VAL A 69 10.31 -1.24 -3.23
C VAL A 69 11.48 -0.51 -3.85
N VAL A 70 12.55 -1.25 -4.13
CA VAL A 70 13.78 -0.75 -4.73
C VAL A 70 14.06 -1.49 -6.03
N SER A 71 14.68 -0.80 -6.98
CA SER A 71 15.03 -1.34 -8.28
C SER A 71 16.54 -1.27 -8.52
N THR A 72 17.08 -2.24 -9.25
CA THR A 72 18.49 -2.29 -9.69
C THR A 72 18.69 -1.77 -11.11
N ASN A 73 17.62 -1.34 -11.81
CA ASN A 73 17.67 -0.91 -13.21
C ASN A 73 18.24 0.51 -13.43
N GLY A 74 18.89 1.10 -12.42
CA GLY A 74 19.47 2.45 -12.49
C GLY A 74 18.44 3.60 -12.54
N LYS A 75 17.15 3.33 -12.37
CA LYS A 75 16.08 4.33 -12.31
C LYS A 75 15.42 4.33 -10.93
N PRO A 76 14.97 5.49 -10.41
CA PRO A 76 14.23 5.54 -9.15
C PRO A 76 12.92 4.76 -9.23
N GLU A 77 12.66 3.91 -8.23
CA GLU A 77 11.38 3.18 -8.10
C GLU A 77 10.34 4.05 -7.39
N GLY A 78 9.98 5.16 -8.03
CA GLY A 78 9.09 6.16 -7.46
C GLY A 78 9.73 6.98 -6.34
N PHE A 79 8.91 7.47 -5.41
CA PHE A 79 9.37 8.34 -4.32
C PHE A 79 8.70 7.98 -2.99
N LEU A 80 9.47 8.16 -1.92
CA LEU A 80 8.98 8.07 -0.55
C LEU A 80 8.07 9.26 -0.24
N LYS A 81 7.08 9.00 0.61
CA LYS A 81 6.16 10.01 1.10
C LYS A 81 6.71 10.67 2.35
#